data_AF-A0ABD3X3E4-F1
#
_entry.id   AF-A0ABD3X3E4-F1
#
_cell.length_a   1.000
_cell.length_b   1.000
_cell.length_c   1.000
_cell.angle_alpha   90.00
_cell.angle_beta   90.00
_cell.angle_gamma   90.00
#
_symmetry.space_group_name_H-M   'P 1'
#
loop_
_entity.id
_entity.type
_entity.pdbx_description
1 polymer ?
#
loop_
_entity_poly.entity_id
_entity_poly.type
_entity_poly.pdbx_seq_one_letter_code
_entity_poly.pdbx_strand_id
1 'polypeptide(L)' 'SANVYRYSYFGAGSGPIWFASLDCRGNETNLDQCSSSDGYCDHYYDAGVACGH' A
#
# COMPACT_ATOMS: atom_id res chain seq x y z
N SER A 1 10.56 -6.82 -10.86
CA SER A 1 10.91 -5.61 -10.07
C SER A 1 9.70 -4.70 -10.08
N ALA A 2 9.38 -4.03 -8.96
CA ALA A 2 8.22 -3.14 -8.88
C ALA A 2 8.63 -1.76 -8.37
N ASN A 3 8.00 -0.72 -8.92
CA ASN A 3 8.12 0.64 -8.41
C ASN A 3 6.93 0.94 -7.51
N VAL A 4 7.21 1.51 -6.33
CA VAL A 4 6.20 1.90 -5.34
C VAL A 4 6.05 3.42 -5.36
N TYR A 5 4.80 3.87 -5.46
CA TYR A 5 4.40 5.26 -5.48
C TYR A 5 3.59 5.59 -4.24
N ARG A 6 3.73 6.82 -3.75
CA ARG A 6 3.10 7.32 -2.52
C ARG A 6 2.27 8.56 -2.81
N TYR A 7 1.53 9.00 -1.81
CA TYR A 7 0.76 10.24 -1.83
C TYR A 7 -0.28 10.31 -2.95
N SER A 8 -0.97 9.20 -3.21
CA SER A 8 -2.05 9.13 -4.19
C SER A 8 -1.61 9.55 -5.59
N TYR A 9 -0.41 9.13 -5.97
CA TYR A 9 0.20 9.43 -7.27
C TYR A 9 -0.71 9.10 -8.47
N PHE A 10 -1.47 8.00 -8.37
CA PHE A 10 -2.42 7.58 -9.41
C PHE A 10 -3.86 8.10 -9.18
N GLY A 11 -4.05 9.00 -8.20
CA GLY A 11 -5.35 9.46 -7.74
C GLY A 11 -5.71 8.88 -6.37
N ALA A 12 -6.51 9.64 -5.62
CA ALA A 12 -7.00 9.25 -4.31
C ALA A 12 -8.16 8.26 -4.43
N GLY A 13 -8.19 7.25 -3.56
CA GLY A 13 -9.29 6.31 -3.44
C GLY A 13 -10.52 6.90 -2.76
N SER A 14 -11.52 6.04 -2.56
CA SER A 14 -12.69 6.35 -1.75
C SER A 14 -13.15 5.09 -1.00
N GLY A 15 -13.74 5.27 0.20
CA GLY A 15 -14.23 4.18 1.02
C GLY A 15 -13.27 3.81 2.16
N PRO A 16 -13.33 2.57 2.69
CA PRO A 16 -12.45 2.15 3.77
C PRO A 16 -11.00 2.02 3.29
N ILE A 17 -10.08 2.43 4.16
CA ILE A 17 -8.66 2.16 4.01
C ILE A 17 -8.38 0.81 4.68
N TRP A 18 -7.87 -0.15 3.92
CA TRP A 18 -7.72 -1.53 4.38
C TRP A 18 -6.46 -1.77 5.21
N PHE A 19 -5.38 -1.05 4.88
CA PHE A 19 -4.08 -1.25 5.51
C PHE A 19 -3.41 0.10 5.78
N ALA A 20 -2.80 0.22 6.96
CA ALA A 20 -1.83 1.26 7.27
C ALA A 20 -0.45 0.61 7.42
N SER A 21 0.58 1.23 6.85
CA SER A 21 2.00 0.87 7.08
C SER A 21 2.32 -0.63 6.99
N LEU A 22 2.16 -1.22 5.80
CA LEU A 22 2.58 -2.61 5.56
C LEU A 22 4.11 -2.75 5.57
N ASP A 23 4.57 -3.78 6.28
CA ASP A 23 5.96 -4.24 6.30
C ASP A 23 6.01 -5.71 5.84
N CYS A 24 6.30 -5.89 4.56
CA CYS A 24 6.36 -7.19 3.89
C CYS A 24 7.81 -7.65 3.73
N ARG A 25 8.06 -8.95 3.90
CA ARG A 25 9.36 -9.59 3.68
C ARG A 25 9.64 -9.86 2.21
N GLY A 26 8.61 -9.86 1.37
CA GLY A 26 8.69 -10.09 -0.08
C GLY A 26 8.49 -11.55 -0.50
N ASN A 27 8.08 -12.42 0.42
CA ASN A 27 7.75 -13.83 0.13
C ASN A 27 6.29 -14.18 0.46
N GLU A 28 5.52 -13.22 0.96
CA GLU A 28 4.09 -13.31 1.18
C GLU A 28 3.34 -13.47 -0.15
N THR A 29 2.23 -14.20 -0.13
CA THR A 29 1.37 -14.36 -1.32
C THR A 29 0.30 -13.30 -1.43
N ASN A 30 -0.09 -12.69 -0.30
CA ASN A 30 -1.11 -11.65 -0.21
C ASN A 30 -0.67 -10.56 0.78
N LEU A 31 -1.19 -9.34 0.59
CA LEU A 31 -0.81 -8.18 1.42
C LEU A 31 -1.27 -8.29 2.88
N ASP A 32 -2.34 -9.02 3.16
CA ASP A 32 -2.87 -9.26 4.50
C ASP A 32 -1.99 -10.21 5.35
N GLN A 33 -1.00 -10.85 4.74
CA GLN A 33 0.00 -11.68 5.42
C GLN A 33 1.21 -10.87 5.91
N CYS A 34 1.38 -9.64 5.43
CA CYS A 34 2.46 -8.78 5.88
C CYS A 34 2.19 -8.27 7.30
N SER A 35 3.27 -7.92 8.01
CA SER A 35 3.11 -7.18 9.25
C SER A 35 2.50 -5.81 8.94
N SER A 36 1.65 -5.31 9.82
CA SER A 36 1.12 -3.95 9.73
C SER A 36 1.21 -3.27 11.09
N SER A 37 1.27 -1.95 11.08
CA SER A 37 1.17 -1.15 12.28
C SER A 37 0.02 -0.16 12.14
N ASP A 38 -0.63 0.12 13.27
CA ASP A 38 -1.68 1.13 13.31
C ASP A 38 -1.10 2.50 12.94
N GLY A 39 -1.79 3.21 12.06
CA GLY A 39 -1.42 4.54 11.62
C GLY A 39 -2.66 5.31 11.19
N TYR A 40 -2.69 6.61 11.48
CA TYR A 40 -3.69 7.50 10.89
C TYR A 40 -3.32 7.75 9.43
N CYS A 41 -4.06 7.13 8.52
CA CYS A 41 -3.97 7.36 7.09
C CYS A 41 -5.33 7.83 6.58
N ASP A 42 -5.30 8.76 5.63
CA ASP A 42 -6.44 9.11 4.79
C ASP A 42 -6.06 8.86 3.32
N HIS A 43 -6.99 9.11 2.40
CA HIS A 43 -6.78 8.90 0.96
C HIS A 43 -5.76 9.86 0.32
N TYR A 44 -5.13 10.77 1.07
CA TYR A 44 -3.94 11.47 0.58
C TYR A 44 -2.71 10.55 0.59
N TYR A 45 -2.70 9.48 1.40
CA TYR A 45 -1.55 8.60 1.58
C TYR A 45 -1.65 7.28 0.79
N ASP A 46 -2.63 7.13 -0.09
CA ASP A 46 -2.82 5.89 -0.83
C ASP A 46 -1.55 5.53 -1.61
N ALA A 47 -1.13 4.27 -1.44
CA ALA A 47 0.02 3.70 -2.12
C ALA A 47 -0.39 3.09 -3.46
N GLY A 48 0.48 3.20 -4.46
CA GLY A 48 0.28 2.59 -5.77
C GLY A 48 1.54 1.88 -6.26
N VAL A 49 1.39 0.94 -7.20
CA VAL A 49 2.53 0.19 -7.76
C VAL A 49 2.49 0.17 -9.28
N ALA A 50 3.67 0.23 -9.89
CA ALA A 50 3.86 -0.12 -11.29
C ALA A 50 4.76 -1.36 -11.36
N CYS A 51 4.19 -2.45 -11.91
CA CYS A 51 4.90 -3.70 -12.10
C CYS A 51 5.64 -3.67 -13.45
N GLY A 52 6.92 -3.99 -13.44
CA GLY A 52 7.68 -4.32 -14.65
C GLY A 52 7.78 -5.83 -14.78
N HIS A 53 7.49 -6.36 -15.98
CA HIS A 53 7.69 -7.76 -16.31
C HIS A 53 9.12 -8.23 -15.98
#